data_AF-A0A526S4R9-F1
#
_entry.id   AF-A0A526S4R9-F1
#
_cell.length_a   1.000
_cell.length_b   1.000
_cell.length_c   1.000
_cell.angle_alpha   90.00
_cell.angle_beta   90.00
_cell.angle_gamma   90.00
#
_symmetry.space_group_name_H-M   'P 1'
#
loop_
_entity.id
_entity.type
_entity.pdbx_description
1 polymer ?
#
loop_
_entity_poly.entity_id
_entity_poly.type
_entity_poly.pdbx_seq_one_letter_code
_entity_poly.pdbx_strand_id
1 'polypeptide(L)' 'GEISNLIMLARDRLLDGQLWVNPDCGLKTRRWEEVRPALANMVAAARAIREKAQTA' A
#
# COMPACT_ATOMS: atom_id res chain seq x y z
N GLY A 1 7.67 -3.67 6.70
CA GLY A 1 8.08 -3.71 5.27
C GLY A 1 8.03 -2.30 4.73
N GLU A 2 8.79 -2.01 3.66
CA GLU A 2 8.88 -0.66 3.08
C GLU A 2 7.52 0.00 2.85
N ILE A 3 6.60 -0.69 2.15
CA ILE A 3 5.25 -0.17 1.84
C ILE A 3 4.44 0.10 3.12
N SER A 4 4.50 -0.79 4.10
CA SER A 4 3.79 -0.58 5.38
C SER A 4 4.27 0.68 6.10
N ASN A 5 5.58 0.97 6.04
CA ASN A 5 6.14 2.17 6.68
C ASN A 5 5.63 3.43 5.97
N LEU A 6 5.57 3.44 4.64
CA LEU A 6 5.03 4.56 3.86
C LEU A 6 3.55 4.81 4.17
N ILE A 7 2.74 3.74 4.30
CA ILE A 7 1.33 3.85 4.69
C ILE A 7 1.21 4.48 6.08
N MET A 8 2.02 4.06 7.05
CA MET A 8 1.99 4.62 8.41
C MET A 8 2.36 6.11 8.42
N LEU A 9 3.39 6.51 7.67
CA LEU A 9 3.76 7.93 7.54
C LEU A 9 2.62 8.78 6.94
N ALA A 10 1.88 8.23 5.96
CA ALA A 10 0.73 8.93 5.39
C ALA A 10 -0.41 9.09 6.42
N ARG A 11 -0.62 8.10 7.29
CA ARG A 11 -1.63 8.14 8.37
C ARG A 11 -1.33 9.17 9.46
N ASP A 12 -0.10 9.64 9.57
CA ASP A 12 0.24 10.74 10.47
C ASP A 12 -0.38 12.08 10.01
N ARG A 13 -0.85 12.16 8.76
CA ARG A 13 -1.37 13.39 8.13
C ARG A 13 -2.79 13.26 7.56
N LEU A 14 -3.24 12.05 7.22
CA LEU A 14 -4.53 11.78 6.58
C LEU A 14 -5.33 10.78 7.40
N LEU A 15 -6.65 10.98 7.46
CA LEU A 15 -7.55 9.99 8.04
C LEU A 15 -7.65 8.76 7.13
N ASP A 16 -7.95 7.60 7.71
CA ASP A 16 -8.01 6.33 6.97
C ASP A 16 -8.99 6.37 5.78
N GLY A 17 -10.11 7.09 5.90
CA GLY A 17 -11.08 7.28 4.81
C GLY A 17 -10.62 8.19 3.67
N GLN A 18 -9.50 8.90 3.84
CA GLN A 18 -8.91 9.79 2.84
C GLN A 18 -7.71 9.15 2.11
N LEU A 19 -7.21 8.02 2.60
CA LEU A 19 -5.97 7.42 2.12
C LEU A 19 -6.21 6.27 1.14
N TRP A 20 -5.65 6.41 -0.07
CA TRP A 20 -5.60 5.35 -1.07
C TRP A 20 -4.17 4.85 -1.23
N VAL A 21 -4.01 3.55 -1.49
CA VAL A 21 -2.70 2.92 -1.73
C VAL A 21 -2.65 2.47 -3.19
N ASN A 22 -1.76 3.08 -3.97
CA ASN A 22 -1.55 2.80 -5.38
C ASN A 22 -0.07 3.02 -5.75
N PRO A 23 0.39 2.50 -6.90
CA PRO A 23 1.71 2.85 -7.43
C PRO A 23 1.76 4.32 -7.84
N ASP A 24 2.96 4.89 -7.92
CA ASP A 24 3.17 6.30 -8.30
C ASP A 24 2.62 6.65 -9.69
N CYS A 25 2.65 5.70 -10.63
CA CYS A 25 2.20 5.93 -12.00
C CYS A 25 1.71 4.64 -12.69
N GLY A 26 1.28 4.77 -13.94
CA GLY A 26 0.89 3.62 -14.77
C GLY A 26 2.05 2.66 -15.04
N LEU A 27 1.73 1.37 -15.15
CA LEU A 27 2.72 0.28 -15.21
C LEU A 27 3.17 -0.08 -16.63
N LYS A 28 2.92 0.75 -17.63
CA LYS A 28 3.12 0.43 -19.06
C LYS A 28 4.57 0.06 -19.43
N THR A 29 5.55 0.46 -18.61
CA THR A 29 6.99 0.22 -18.82
C THR A 29 7.56 -0.87 -17.91
N ARG A 30 6.72 -1.60 -17.17
CA ARG A 30 7.11 -2.71 -16.28
C ARG A 30 6.74 -4.06 -16.90
N ARG A 31 7.46 -5.10 -16.51
CA ARG A 31 7.18 -6.48 -16.95
C ARG A 31 6.32 -7.22 -15.93
N TRP A 32 5.60 -8.25 -16.37
CA TRP A 32 4.64 -8.95 -15.52
C TRP A 32 5.29 -9.66 -14.32
N GLU A 33 6.48 -10.20 -14.51
CA GLU A 33 7.31 -10.84 -13.48
C GLU A 33 7.71 -9.88 -12.36
N GLU A 34 7.73 -8.57 -12.63
CA GLU A 34 7.97 -7.52 -11.64
C GLU A 34 6.66 -7.02 -11.03
N VAL A 35 5.65 -6.77 -11.88
CA VAL A 35 4.38 -6.16 -11.50
C VAL A 35 3.57 -7.04 -10.57
N ARG A 36 3.41 -8.33 -10.90
CA ARG A 36 2.55 -9.23 -10.11
C ARG A 36 3.01 -9.34 -8.65
N PRO A 37 4.28 -9.65 -8.35
CA PRO A 37 4.73 -9.71 -6.95
C PRO A 37 4.71 -8.35 -6.28
N ALA A 38 5.07 -7.26 -6.96
CA ALA A 38 5.04 -5.91 -6.38
C ALA A 38 3.62 -5.50 -5.95
N LEU A 39 2.62 -5.69 -6.82
CA LEU A 39 1.23 -5.38 -6.50
C LEU A 39 0.68 -6.30 -5.41
N ALA A 40 1.02 -7.59 -5.42
CA ALA A 40 0.63 -8.52 -4.38
C ALA A 40 1.17 -8.07 -3.00
N ASN A 41 2.43 -7.66 -2.94
CA ASN A 41 3.06 -7.15 -1.72
C ASN A 41 2.42 -5.84 -1.26
N MET A 42 2.10 -4.91 -2.18
CA MET A 42 1.43 -3.66 -1.86
C MET A 42 0.03 -3.90 -1.27
N VAL A 43 -0.75 -4.80 -1.87
CA VAL A 43 -2.08 -5.18 -1.37
C VAL A 43 -1.97 -5.87 -0.01
N ALA A 44 -1.00 -6.77 0.18
CA ALA A 44 -0.79 -7.44 1.46
C ALA A 44 -0.44 -6.46 2.59
N ALA A 45 0.45 -5.49 2.32
CA ALA A 45 0.79 -4.43 3.26
C ALA A 45 -0.45 -3.60 3.66
N ALA A 46 -1.27 -3.18 2.68
CA ALA A 46 -2.47 -2.42 2.95
C ALA A 46 -3.52 -3.21 3.77
N ARG A 47 -3.66 -4.52 3.51
CA ARG A 47 -4.56 -5.40 4.29
C ARG A 47 -4.11 -5.51 5.75
N ALA A 48 -2.81 -5.74 5.99
CA ALA A 48 -2.27 -5.85 7.33
C ALA A 48 -2.45 -4.57 8.17
N ILE A 49 -2.34 -3.38 7.55
CA ILE A 49 -2.61 -2.12 8.25
C ILE A 49 -4.11 -1.94 8.53
N ARG A 50 -4.99 -2.30 7.60
CA ARG A 50 -6.44 -2.24 7.82
C ARG A 50 -6.90 -3.11 8.99
N GLU A 51 -6.37 -4.34 9.09
CA GLU A 51 -6.66 -5.24 10.21
C GLU A 51 -6.24 -4.62 11.57
N LYS A 52 -5.04 -4.03 11.62
CA LYS A 52 -4.56 -3.30 12.80
C LYS A 52 -5.44 -2.10 13.17
N ALA A 53 -5.93 -1.36 12.18
CA ALA A 53 -6.79 -0.19 12.41
C ALA A 53 -8.20 -0.55 12.91
N GLN A 54 -8.70 -1.75 12.60
CA GLN A 54 -9.99 -2.24 13.09
C GLN A 54 -9.94 -2.82 14.50
N THR A 55 -8.74 -3.20 14.95
CA THR A 55 -8.52 -3.82 16.28
C THR A 55 -8.11 -2.80 17.34
N ALA A 56 -7.82 -1.55 16.93
CA ALA A 56 -7.45 -0.42 17.78
C ALA A 56 -8.66 0.43 18.15
#